data_AF-A0AAV0CP98-F1
#
_entry.id   AF-A0AAV0CP98-F1
#
_cell.length_a   1.000
_cell.length_b   1.000
_cell.length_c   1.000
_cell.angle_alpha   90.00
_cell.angle_beta   90.00
_cell.angle_gamma   90.00
#
_symmetry.space_group_name_H-M   'P 1'
#
loop_
_entity.id
_entity.type
_entity.pdbx_description
1 polymer ?
#
loop_
_entity_poly.entity_id
_entity_poly.type
_entity_poly.pdbx_seq_one_letter_code
_entity_poly.pdbx_strand_id
1 'polypeptide(L)'
;MTATTLESRDFFIKDYDKNALENIVTLRRKGCKVMHGVDPKYLADHSLLHGVVFERIVIILPFFGFPNLKSRTFRLRRHQFLVREFIENAMKLIDKNGEIHIAQRRIRGLRSEWEMIRAADFNVDDCLYTRFEFVTPSSSY
;
A
#
# COMPACT_ATOMS: atom_id res chain seq x y z
N MET A 1 10.24 -7.01 10.44
CA MET A 1 9.61 -6.23 9.34
C MET A 1 9.44 -7.13 8.12
N THR A 2 8.28 -7.05 7.47
CA THR A 2 8.01 -7.76 6.21
C THR A 2 7.81 -6.72 5.11
N ALA A 3 8.50 -6.87 3.98
CA ALA A 3 8.37 -6.02 2.81
C ALA A 3 7.88 -6.87 1.64
N THR A 4 6.82 -6.39 0.97
CA THR A 4 6.20 -7.07 -0.16
C THR A 4 6.22 -6.17 -1.39
N THR A 5 6.24 -6.78 -2.57
CA THR A 5 6.19 -6.07 -3.85
C THR A 5 5.47 -6.95 -4.88
N LEU A 6 4.72 -6.32 -5.78
CA LEU A 6 3.96 -7.03 -6.82
C LEU A 6 4.89 -7.66 -7.86
N GLU A 7 6.00 -7.00 -8.15
CA GLU A 7 6.92 -7.38 -9.19
C GLU A 7 7.75 -8.60 -8.77
N SER A 8 8.08 -9.44 -9.75
CA SER A 8 8.94 -10.59 -9.52
C SER A 8 10.36 -10.15 -9.20
N ARG A 9 11.13 -11.05 -8.57
CA ARG A 9 12.57 -10.80 -8.34
C ARG A 9 13.32 -10.55 -9.65
N ASP A 10 12.95 -11.26 -10.71
CA ASP A 10 13.61 -11.12 -12.02
C ASP A 10 13.31 -9.76 -12.66
N PHE A 11 12.10 -9.25 -12.49
CA PHE A 11 11.76 -7.88 -12.90
C PHE A 11 12.62 -6.86 -12.15
N PHE A 12 12.84 -7.05 -10.85
CA PHE A 12 13.75 -6.20 -10.07
C PHE A 12 15.21 -6.27 -10.55
N ILE A 13 15.66 -7.40 -11.08
CA ILE A 13 17.04 -7.54 -11.57
C ILE A 13 17.20 -6.92 -12.96
N LYS A 14 16.17 -7.01 -13.81
CA LYS A 14 16.23 -6.57 -15.21
C LYS A 14 15.85 -5.11 -15.40
N ASP A 15 14.80 -4.65 -14.72
CA ASP A 15 14.11 -3.40 -15.04
C ASP A 15 14.34 -2.30 -14.00
N TYR A 16 14.89 -2.63 -12.84
CA TYR A 16 15.19 -1.66 -11.78
C TYR A 16 16.68 -1.35 -11.69
N ASP A 17 16.99 -0.10 -11.35
CA ASP A 17 18.35 0.41 -11.15
C ASP A 17 19.11 -0.36 -10.06
N LYS A 18 20.45 -0.37 -10.15
CA LYS A 18 21.37 -1.02 -9.21
C LYS A 18 21.05 -0.67 -7.75
N ASN A 19 20.66 0.58 -7.50
CA ASN A 19 20.26 1.07 -6.19
C ASN A 19 19.05 0.31 -5.58
N ALA A 20 18.11 -0.17 -6.40
CA ALA A 20 16.96 -0.92 -5.93
C ALA A 20 17.34 -2.33 -5.42
N LEU A 21 18.28 -2.98 -6.11
CA LEU A 21 18.82 -4.27 -5.69
C LEU A 21 19.61 -4.16 -4.39
N GLU A 22 20.41 -3.10 -4.23
CA GLU A 22 21.14 -2.81 -3.00
C GLU A 22 20.19 -2.58 -1.80
N ASN A 23 19.04 -1.93 -2.02
CA ASN A 23 18.02 -1.78 -0.99
C ASN A 23 17.43 -3.14 -0.55
N ILE A 24 17.11 -4.03 -1.49
CA ILE A 24 16.61 -5.38 -1.18
C ILE A 24 17.64 -6.18 -0.38
N VAL A 25 18.92 -6.13 -0.80
CA VAL A 25 20.02 -6.79 -0.08
C VAL A 25 20.15 -6.23 1.33
N THR A 26 20.08 -4.91 1.48
CA THR A 26 20.17 -4.24 2.78
C THR A 26 19.01 -4.62 3.70
N LEU A 27 17.78 -4.66 3.18
CA LEU A 27 16.60 -5.10 3.94
C LEU A 27 16.79 -6.53 4.45
N ARG A 28 17.22 -7.46 3.59
CA ARG A 28 17.49 -8.85 3.98
C ARG A 28 18.60 -8.96 5.03
N ARG A 29 19.70 -8.22 4.86
CA ARG A 29 20.80 -8.17 5.85
C ARG A 29 20.34 -7.64 7.20
N LYS A 30 19.37 -6.73 7.23
CA LYS A 30 18.73 -6.23 8.45
C LYS A 30 17.65 -7.17 9.01
N GLY A 31 17.53 -8.41 8.49
CA GLY A 31 16.56 -9.40 8.95
C GLY A 31 15.12 -9.18 8.45
N CYS A 32 14.91 -8.33 7.45
CA CYS A 32 13.57 -8.15 6.87
C CYS A 32 13.19 -9.33 5.98
N LYS A 33 11.96 -9.83 6.13
CA LYS A 33 11.37 -10.79 5.19
C LYS A 33 10.96 -10.03 3.93
N VAL A 34 11.65 -10.27 2.81
CA VAL A 34 11.36 -9.63 1.52
C VAL A 34 10.66 -10.62 0.60
N MET A 35 9.43 -10.33 0.20
CA MET A 35 8.57 -11.16 -0.65
C MET A 35 8.31 -10.47 -1.99
N HIS A 36 8.40 -11.21 -3.08
CA HIS A 36 8.18 -10.74 -4.46
C HIS A 36 6.94 -11.43 -5.04
N GLY A 37 6.28 -10.80 -6.02
CA GLY A 37 5.10 -11.40 -6.65
C GLY A 37 3.84 -11.36 -5.79
N VAL A 38 3.77 -10.44 -4.80
CA VAL A 38 2.66 -10.36 -3.85
C VAL A 38 1.71 -9.25 -4.27
N ASP A 39 0.52 -9.62 -4.73
CA ASP A 39 -0.56 -8.67 -5.01
C ASP A 39 -1.25 -8.25 -3.70
N PRO A 40 -1.29 -6.94 -3.35
CA PRO A 40 -1.93 -6.49 -2.12
C PRO A 40 -3.43 -6.80 -2.03
N LYS A 41 -4.12 -7.06 -3.15
CA LYS A 41 -5.54 -7.50 -3.15
C LYS A 41 -5.75 -8.90 -2.59
N TYR A 42 -4.68 -9.68 -2.44
CA TYR A 42 -4.72 -11.05 -1.92
C TYR A 42 -3.72 -11.23 -0.78
N LEU A 43 -3.37 -10.12 -0.10
CA LEU A 43 -2.34 -10.14 0.95
C LEU A 43 -2.73 -11.08 2.10
N ALA A 44 -4.01 -11.05 2.50
CA ALA A 44 -4.54 -11.87 3.59
C ALA A 44 -4.59 -13.37 3.25
N ASP A 45 -4.75 -13.70 1.97
CA ASP A 45 -4.83 -15.07 1.48
C ASP A 45 -3.43 -15.65 1.19
N HIS A 46 -2.38 -14.83 1.28
CA HIS A 46 -1.02 -15.26 1.01
C HIS A 46 -0.54 -16.25 2.09
N SER A 47 -0.23 -17.48 1.70
CA SER A 47 0.16 -18.57 2.61
C SER A 47 1.25 -18.19 3.63
N LEU A 48 2.28 -17.46 3.19
CA LEU A 48 3.38 -16.96 4.04
C LEU A 48 3.01 -15.83 5.02
N LEU A 49 1.80 -15.28 4.94
CA LEU A 49 1.25 -14.25 5.82
C LEU A 49 0.04 -14.75 6.63
N HIS A 50 -0.38 -16.00 6.41
CA HIS A 50 -1.49 -16.59 7.16
C HIS A 50 -1.18 -16.61 8.66
N GLY A 51 -2.13 -16.09 9.46
CA GLY A 51 -2.00 -16.00 10.92
C GLY A 51 -1.05 -14.89 11.40
N VAL A 52 -0.49 -14.08 10.50
CA VAL A 52 0.32 -12.92 10.86
C VAL A 52 -0.59 -11.74 11.15
N VAL A 53 -0.34 -11.07 12.28
CA VAL A 53 -0.99 -9.81 12.66
C VAL A 53 0.08 -8.73 12.74
N PHE A 54 -0.16 -7.59 12.09
CA PHE A 54 0.74 -6.45 12.07
C PHE A 54 0.22 -5.32 12.95
N GLU A 55 1.10 -4.65 13.68
CA GLU A 55 0.76 -3.40 14.38
C GLU A 55 0.68 -2.22 13.41
N ARG A 56 1.42 -2.29 12.29
CA ARG A 56 1.47 -1.23 11.28
C ARG A 56 1.63 -1.82 9.89
N ILE A 57 0.85 -1.32 8.94
CA ILE A 57 0.96 -1.68 7.53
C ILE A 57 1.16 -0.40 6.73
N VAL A 58 2.18 -0.38 5.85
CA VAL A 58 2.44 0.77 4.97
C VAL A 58 2.22 0.32 3.52
N ILE A 59 1.23 0.92 2.86
CA ILE A 59 0.88 0.68 1.46
C ILE A 59 1.51 1.78 0.62
N ILE A 60 2.46 1.42 -0.26
CA ILE A 60 3.10 2.37 -1.17
C ILE A 60 2.48 2.21 -2.56
N LEU A 61 1.68 3.19 -2.96
CA LEU A 61 1.03 3.24 -4.26
C LEU A 61 2.03 3.68 -5.36
N PRO A 62 2.00 3.04 -6.53
CA PRO A 62 2.77 3.49 -7.68
C PRO A 62 2.26 4.85 -8.16
N PHE A 63 3.17 5.61 -8.76
CA PHE A 63 2.89 6.97 -9.23
C PHE A 63 1.88 7.02 -10.39
N PHE A 64 1.87 6.01 -11.26
CA PHE A 64 0.95 5.90 -12.40
C PHE A 64 0.30 4.52 -12.42
N GLY A 65 -0.94 4.41 -11.90
CA GLY A 65 -1.66 3.14 -11.93
C GLY A 65 -2.30 2.82 -13.27
N PHE A 66 -2.58 3.81 -14.12
CA PHE A 66 -3.47 3.64 -15.27
C PHE A 66 -3.18 4.54 -16.48
N PRO A 67 -1.97 4.51 -17.07
CA PRO A 67 -1.63 5.36 -18.22
C PRO A 67 -2.50 5.08 -19.46
N ASN A 68 -3.02 3.86 -19.59
CA ASN A 68 -3.79 3.41 -20.76
C ASN A 68 -5.27 3.83 -20.74
N LEU A 69 -5.75 4.44 -19.66
CA LEU A 69 -7.13 4.89 -19.55
C LEU A 69 -7.23 6.35 -20.03
N LYS A 70 -7.98 6.55 -21.11
CA LYS A 70 -8.12 7.86 -21.79
C LYS A 70 -8.89 8.89 -20.95
N SER A 71 -9.85 8.45 -20.14
CA SER A 71 -10.68 9.35 -19.32
C SER A 71 -10.11 9.54 -17.92
N ARG A 72 -9.96 10.79 -17.50
CA ARG A 72 -9.57 11.16 -16.13
C ARG A 72 -10.51 10.54 -15.11
N THR A 73 -11.82 10.68 -15.28
CA THR A 73 -12.82 10.15 -14.31
C THR A 73 -12.75 8.64 -14.15
N PHE A 74 -12.44 7.92 -15.23
CA PHE A 74 -12.28 6.47 -15.16
C PHE A 74 -10.98 6.08 -14.44
N ARG A 75 -9.88 6.82 -14.64
CA ARG A 75 -8.65 6.67 -13.84
C ARG A 75 -8.89 6.90 -12.36
N LEU A 76 -9.65 7.95 -12.01
CA LEU A 76 -10.03 8.25 -10.62
C LEU A 76 -10.72 7.05 -9.97
N ARG A 77 -11.82 6.59 -10.58
CA ARG A 77 -12.63 5.50 -10.03
C ARG A 77 -11.85 4.21 -9.90
N ARG A 78 -11.03 3.86 -10.91
CA ARG A 78 -10.19 2.65 -10.85
C ARG A 78 -9.13 2.73 -9.77
N HIS A 79 -8.53 3.91 -9.57
CA HIS A 79 -7.58 4.12 -8.49
C HIS A 79 -8.23 4.01 -7.12
N GLN A 80 -9.39 4.64 -6.90
CA GLN A 80 -10.13 4.53 -5.65
C GLN A 80 -10.56 3.10 -5.34
N PHE A 81 -11.04 2.38 -6.34
CA PHE A 81 -11.39 0.96 -6.20
C PHE A 81 -10.18 0.12 -5.79
N LEU A 82 -9.03 0.32 -6.44
CA LEU A 82 -7.80 -0.40 -6.12
C LEU A 82 -7.31 -0.11 -4.69
N VAL A 83 -7.30 1.17 -4.29
CA VAL A 83 -6.90 1.58 -2.93
C VAL A 83 -7.82 0.93 -1.89
N ARG A 84 -9.13 0.91 -2.15
CA ARG A 84 -10.10 0.24 -1.29
C ARG A 84 -9.81 -1.25 -1.14
N GLU A 85 -9.58 -1.98 -2.23
CA GLU A 85 -9.26 -3.42 -2.17
C GLU A 85 -7.98 -3.70 -1.37
N PHE A 86 -6.98 -2.82 -1.48
CA PHE A 86 -5.73 -2.94 -0.72
C PHE A 86 -5.97 -2.74 0.78
N ILE A 87 -6.74 -1.72 1.16
CA ILE A 87 -7.07 -1.46 2.58
C ILE A 87 -7.91 -2.60 3.14
N GLU A 88 -8.95 -3.06 2.43
CA GLU A 88 -9.82 -4.16 2.86
C GLU A 88 -9.04 -5.44 3.12
N ASN A 89 -8.02 -5.74 2.32
CA ASN A 89 -7.14 -6.88 2.57
C ASN A 89 -6.16 -6.64 3.72
N ALA A 90 -5.57 -5.45 3.82
CA ALA A 90 -4.67 -5.10 4.91
C ALA A 90 -5.36 -5.16 6.29
N MET A 91 -6.63 -4.73 6.38
CA MET A 91 -7.41 -4.79 7.62
C MET A 91 -7.56 -6.22 8.17
N LYS A 92 -7.51 -7.25 7.32
CA LYS A 92 -7.57 -8.65 7.77
C LYS A 92 -6.29 -9.13 8.43
N LEU A 93 -5.19 -8.39 8.25
CA LEU A 93 -3.86 -8.72 8.77
C LEU A 93 -3.39 -7.73 9.83
N ILE A 94 -4.23 -6.78 10.24
CA ILE A 94 -3.84 -5.74 11.19
C ILE A 94 -4.41 -6.00 12.58
N ASP A 95 -3.63 -5.63 13.61
CA ASP A 95 -4.09 -5.68 14.99
C ASP A 95 -5.28 -4.72 15.20
N LYS A 96 -6.12 -5.01 16.20
CA LYS A 96 -7.27 -4.15 16.56
C LYS A 96 -6.90 -2.68 16.81
N ASN A 97 -5.67 -2.42 17.27
CA ASN A 97 -5.14 -1.08 17.55
C ASN A 97 -4.08 -0.66 16.54
N GLY A 98 -3.93 -1.37 15.43
CA GLY A 98 -2.90 -1.12 14.43
C GLY A 98 -3.27 -0.01 13.45
N GLU A 99 -2.24 0.53 12.79
CA GLU A 99 -2.37 1.65 11.87
C GLU A 99 -2.05 1.25 10.42
N ILE A 100 -2.91 1.62 9.47
CA ILE A 100 -2.63 1.51 8.04
C ILE A 100 -2.20 2.88 7.51
N HIS A 101 -1.01 2.95 6.93
CA HIS A 101 -0.48 4.17 6.32
C HIS A 101 -0.43 4.01 4.81
N ILE A 102 -0.89 5.02 4.07
CA ILE A 102 -0.84 5.00 2.60
C ILE A 102 0.10 6.10 2.13
N ALA A 103 1.09 5.73 1.33
CA ALA A 103 2.01 6.65 0.69
C ALA A 103 1.93 6.47 -0.83
N GLN A 104 2.25 7.51 -1.59
CA GLN A 104 2.43 7.39 -3.04
C GLN A 104 3.87 7.74 -3.37
N ARG A 105 4.50 6.94 -4.23
CA ARG A 105 5.82 7.28 -4.75
C ARG A 105 5.71 8.56 -5.58
N ARG A 106 6.43 9.63 -5.21
CA ARG A 106 6.54 10.85 -6.02
C ARG A 106 7.65 10.70 -7.05
N ILE A 107 7.39 11.12 -8.28
CA ILE A 107 8.42 11.34 -9.30
C ILE A 107 8.71 12.84 -9.36
N ARG A 108 9.99 13.23 -9.30
CA ARG A 108 10.39 14.64 -9.39
C ARG A 108 9.88 15.25 -10.69
N GLY A 109 9.29 16.44 -10.61
CA GLY A 109 8.83 17.19 -11.78
C GLY A 109 7.41 16.86 -12.26
N LEU A 110 6.69 15.95 -11.59
CA LEU A 110 5.31 15.65 -11.96
C LEU A 110 4.34 15.88 -10.79
N ARG A 111 3.25 16.62 -11.05
CA ARG A 111 2.23 16.97 -10.05
C ARG A 111 1.59 15.69 -9.51
N SER A 112 1.49 15.59 -8.17
CA SER A 112 0.94 14.40 -7.53
C SER A 112 -0.52 14.23 -7.86
N GLU A 113 -0.90 13.02 -8.24
CA GLU A 113 -2.27 12.65 -8.49
C GLU A 113 -3.15 12.63 -7.23
N TRP A 114 -2.65 12.82 -6.00
CA TRP A 114 -3.47 12.83 -4.77
C TRP A 114 -4.69 13.77 -4.76
N GLU A 115 -4.70 14.85 -5.55
CA GLU A 115 -5.90 15.68 -5.74
C GLU A 115 -7.08 14.90 -6.37
N MET A 116 -6.79 13.76 -7.00
CA MET A 116 -7.75 12.84 -7.59
C MET A 116 -8.58 12.07 -6.56
N ILE A 117 -8.01 11.80 -5.38
CA ILE A 117 -8.69 11.04 -4.32
C ILE A 117 -9.66 11.95 -3.54
N ARG A 118 -9.27 13.20 -3.28
CA ARG A 118 -10.11 14.20 -2.59
C ARG A 118 -11.37 14.61 -3.35
N ALA A 119 -11.43 14.36 -4.66
CA ALA A 119 -12.50 14.86 -5.53
C ALA A 119 -13.68 13.88 -5.75
N ALA A 120 -13.63 12.67 -5.20
CA ALA A 120 -14.77 11.77 -5.22
C ALA A 120 -15.10 11.40 -3.78
N ASP A 121 -16.35 11.69 -3.39
CA ASP A 121 -16.98 11.57 -2.07
C ASP A 121 -16.71 10.25 -1.35
N PHE A 122 -15.49 10.09 -0.87
CA PHE A 122 -15.26 9.38 0.37
C PHE A 122 -15.36 10.46 1.44
N ASN A 123 -16.16 10.21 2.48
CA ASN A 123 -16.11 11.02 3.68
C ASN A 123 -14.74 10.75 4.32
N VAL A 124 -13.76 11.52 3.87
CA VAL A 124 -12.37 11.55 4.29
C VAL A 124 -12.16 12.91 4.94
N ASP A 125 -12.83 13.12 6.06
CA ASP A 125 -12.26 14.03 7.03
C ASP A 125 -10.92 13.41 7.45
N ASP A 126 -9.84 14.11 7.07
CA ASP A 126 -8.42 13.83 7.18
C ASP A 126 -7.73 12.93 6.13
N CYS A 127 -7.28 13.57 5.04
CA CYS A 127 -6.19 13.05 4.20
C CYS A 127 -5.21 14.14 3.73
N LEU A 128 -4.36 14.54 4.68
CA LEU A 128 -2.96 14.95 4.49
C LEU A 128 -2.25 14.47 5.78
N TYR A 129 -1.63 13.28 5.76
CA TYR A 129 -1.38 12.44 6.96
C TYR A 129 -2.67 11.85 7.55
N THR A 130 -2.73 10.53 7.72
CA THR A 130 -3.80 9.88 8.51
C THR A 130 -3.14 8.89 9.45
N ARG A 131 -3.05 9.27 10.73
CA ARG A 131 -2.88 8.32 11.84
C ARG A 131 -4.27 7.80 12.17
N PHE A 132 -4.49 6.51 12.07
CA PHE A 132 -5.77 5.90 12.46
C PHE A 132 -5.68 5.53 13.95
N GLU A 133 -6.23 6.36 14.84
CA GLU A 133 -6.50 5.96 16.23
C GLU A 133 -7.96 5.48 16.31
N PHE A 134 -8.16 4.16 16.40
CA PHE A 134 -9.48 3.60 16.65
C PHE A 134 -9.76 3.62 18.16
N VAL A 135 -10.69 4.47 18.60
CA VAL A 135 -11.26 4.39 19.95
C VAL A 135 -12.23 3.22 20.00
N THR A 136 -11.86 2.15 20.69
CA THR A 136 -12.81 1.07 21.02
C THR A 136 -13.96 1.65 21.85
N PRO A 137 -15.24 1.36 21.57
CA PRO A 137 -16.31 1.73 22.48
C PRO A 137 -16.03 1.07 23.82
N SER A 138 -15.78 1.90 24.84
CA SER A 138 -15.69 1.46 26.22
C SER A 138 -17.01 0.80 26.59
N SER A 139 -16.97 -0.50 26.88
CA SER A 139 -18.00 -1.16 27.64
C SER A 139 -18.14 -0.44 28.98
N SER A 140 -19.27 0.21 29.23
CA SER A 140 -19.63 0.60 30.59
C SER A 140 -21.14 0.82 30.71
N TYR A 141 -21.75 -0.20 31.33
CA TYR A 141 -22.99 -0.26 32.13
C TYR A 141 -24.33 0.14 31.51
#